data_AF-A0AAE7J9Q8-F1
#
_entry.id   AF-A0AAE7J9Q8-F1
#
_cell.length_a   1.000
_cell.length_b   1.000
_cell.length_c   1.000
_cell.angle_alpha   90.00
_cell.angle_beta   90.00
_cell.angle_gamma   90.00
#
_symmetry.space_group_name_H-M   'P 1'
#
loop_
_entity.id
_entity.type
_entity.pdbx_description
1 polymer ?
#
loop_
_entity_poly.entity_id
_entity_poly.type
_entity_poly.pdbx_seq_one_letter_code
_entity_poly.pdbx_strand_id
1 'polypeptide(L)'
;MGLYGLVGVVAAAVHAGVLLGLSVLMPVWLANPLAFLAASVAGYLGHAQVTFRPETGGERFARRWLLLQYGVNLSVCSLLPLVIGGLLAPPLELVVLVFTPTVLNALIWSRAARFSLQRRSGQLNPNAPRPRLHADDLGLSDATNRAILQLAQAGRLDGASLLVNGPAAAAGVAGWSALEAERPDLQLCLHLCLTEGPAAAPAAAIPDLVDARGHLRLSFGRWLLASLGPPHQRRRLSEQLGQEIAAQIARFRQLRGPGPIHLDGHQHIHLVPLVLHTLLAVADREQIVWLRSTAEPLPTGLPLRCWWEAWRQAGLLKWLVLQLLSQRARRPMRRHGLSSNRSFAGVLFTGQMAGAPLNAAWRELQRLAGQERAGETAPLLLAHPGAPLDTDLQALGFAVSQPFAASSWRQREWRALQAL
;
A
#
# COMPACT_ATOMS: atom_id res chain seq x y z
N MET A 1 5.34 4.14 38.25
CA MET A 1 5.39 3.08 37.21
C MET A 1 4.28 2.08 37.51
N GLY A 2 3.33 1.86 36.60
CA GLY A 2 2.32 0.81 36.78
C GLY A 2 2.91 -0.61 36.66
N LEU A 3 2.13 -1.64 36.99
CA LEU A 3 2.53 -3.07 36.90
C LEU A 3 3.10 -3.44 35.52
N TYR A 4 2.60 -2.81 34.45
CA TYR A 4 3.13 -2.95 33.09
C TYR A 4 4.60 -2.49 32.95
N GLY A 5 4.96 -1.37 33.59
CA GLY A 5 6.32 -0.85 33.58
C GLY A 5 7.30 -1.74 34.34
N LEU A 6 6.83 -2.39 35.41
CA LEU A 6 7.63 -3.35 36.17
C LEU A 6 7.99 -4.58 35.33
N VAL A 7 7.02 -5.15 34.60
CA VAL A 7 7.26 -6.27 33.68
C VAL A 7 8.28 -5.89 32.59
N GLY A 8 8.19 -4.66 32.06
CA GLY A 8 9.16 -4.14 31.08
C GLY A 8 10.59 -4.02 31.63
N VAL A 9 10.75 -3.57 32.89
CA VAL A 9 12.07 -3.48 33.55
C VAL A 9 12.67 -4.87 33.75
N VAL A 10 11.86 -5.84 34.18
CA VAL A 10 12.31 -7.24 34.36
C VAL A 10 12.73 -7.85 33.01
N ALA A 11 11.96 -7.64 31.95
CA ALA A 11 12.32 -8.12 30.61
C ALA A 11 13.63 -7.49 30.11
N ALA A 12 13.84 -6.19 30.35
CA ALA A 12 15.08 -5.50 29.99
C ALA A 12 16.29 -6.02 30.78
N ALA A 13 16.13 -6.32 32.07
CA ALA A 13 17.17 -6.93 32.89
C ALA A 13 17.54 -8.34 32.39
N VAL A 14 16.54 -9.15 32.03
CA VAL A 14 16.75 -10.47 31.41
C VAL A 14 17.50 -10.33 30.08
N HIS A 15 17.11 -9.38 29.23
CA HIS A 15 17.81 -9.10 27.97
C HIS A 15 19.28 -8.77 28.25
N ALA A 16 19.56 -7.81 29.12
CA ALA A 16 20.92 -7.38 29.44
C ALA A 16 21.78 -8.54 29.97
N GLY A 17 21.26 -9.33 30.91
CA GLY A 17 21.97 -10.47 31.49
C GLY A 17 22.29 -11.55 30.47
N VAL A 18 21.32 -11.94 29.63
CA VAL A 18 21.53 -12.96 28.60
C VAL A 18 22.46 -12.45 27.50
N LEU A 19 22.35 -11.18 27.10
CA LEU A 19 23.24 -10.59 26.11
C LEU A 19 24.69 -10.58 26.60
N LEU A 20 24.93 -10.12 27.83
CA LEU A 20 26.27 -10.13 28.44
C LEU A 20 26.83 -11.55 28.50
N GLY A 21 26.05 -12.53 28.96
CA GLY A 21 26.49 -13.93 29.04
C GLY A 21 26.80 -14.55 27.67
N LEU A 22 25.92 -14.39 26.68
CA LEU A 22 26.12 -14.96 25.35
C LEU A 22 27.23 -14.25 24.58
N SER A 23 27.43 -12.95 24.79
CA SER A 23 28.49 -12.18 24.10
C SER A 23 29.91 -12.64 24.43
N VAL A 24 30.09 -13.41 25.51
CA VAL A 24 31.36 -14.09 25.83
C VAL A 24 31.63 -15.25 24.88
N LEU A 25 30.57 -15.90 24.38
CA LEU A 25 30.64 -17.15 23.63
C LEU A 25 30.39 -16.98 22.13
N MET A 26 29.77 -15.88 21.71
CA MET A 26 29.41 -15.65 20.30
C MET A 26 29.37 -14.16 19.95
N PRO A 27 29.44 -13.81 18.65
CA PRO A 27 29.33 -12.42 18.20
C PRO A 27 28.04 -11.75 18.65
N VAL A 28 28.12 -10.44 18.96
CA VAL A 28 26.98 -9.65 19.47
C VAL A 28 25.78 -9.66 18.52
N TRP A 29 26.00 -9.69 17.20
CA TRP A 29 24.92 -9.77 16.20
C TRP A 29 24.09 -11.06 16.29
N LEU A 30 24.65 -12.13 16.86
CA LEU A 30 23.96 -13.40 17.12
C LEU A 30 23.44 -13.51 18.56
N ALA A 31 24.21 -12.99 19.53
CA ALA A 31 23.82 -12.98 20.94
C ALA A 31 22.58 -12.12 21.20
N ASN A 32 22.48 -10.96 20.55
CA ASN A 32 21.41 -9.99 20.76
C ASN A 32 19.99 -10.48 20.39
N PRO A 33 19.74 -11.10 19.22
CA PRO A 33 18.42 -11.67 18.92
C PRO A 33 18.03 -12.82 19.87
N LEU A 34 18.99 -13.63 20.34
CA LEU A 34 18.72 -14.68 21.34
C LEU A 34 18.37 -14.11 22.72
N ALA A 35 19.09 -13.07 23.14
CA ALA A 35 18.79 -12.34 24.37
C ALA A 35 17.39 -11.69 24.32
N PHE A 36 17.00 -11.14 23.18
CA PHE A 36 15.65 -10.63 22.95
C PHE A 36 14.58 -11.72 23.04
N LEU A 37 14.83 -12.94 22.53
CA LEU A 37 13.88 -14.05 22.66
C LEU A 37 13.69 -14.46 24.12
N ALA A 38 14.77 -14.56 24.89
CA ALA A 38 14.70 -14.84 26.33
C ALA A 38 13.92 -13.76 27.09
N ALA A 39 14.21 -12.48 26.80
CA ALA A 39 13.47 -11.35 27.35
C ALA A 39 11.98 -11.36 26.96
N SER A 40 11.66 -11.79 25.73
CA SER A 40 10.29 -11.90 25.24
C SER A 40 9.49 -12.99 25.97
N VAL A 41 10.13 -14.13 26.29
CA VAL A 41 9.53 -15.18 27.12
C VAL A 41 9.26 -14.66 28.53
N ALA A 42 10.25 -14.00 29.16
CA ALA A 42 10.10 -13.42 30.48
C ALA A 42 8.98 -12.35 30.52
N GLY A 43 8.94 -11.47 29.52
CA GLY A 43 7.90 -10.45 29.37
C GLY A 43 6.51 -11.08 29.14
N TYR A 44 6.41 -12.13 28.32
CA TYR A 44 5.14 -12.83 28.09
C TYR A 44 4.62 -13.49 29.37
N LEU A 45 5.47 -14.19 30.11
CA LEU A 45 5.11 -14.81 31.39
C LEU A 45 4.67 -13.76 32.42
N GLY A 46 5.41 -12.65 32.53
CA GLY A 46 5.06 -11.54 33.41
C GLY A 46 3.73 -10.88 33.05
N HIS A 47 3.49 -10.61 31.76
CA HIS A 47 2.19 -10.08 31.32
C HIS A 47 1.06 -11.09 31.52
N ALA A 48 1.27 -12.37 31.22
CA ALA A 48 0.27 -13.44 31.39
C ALA A 48 -0.19 -13.58 32.84
N GLN A 49 0.71 -13.41 33.81
CA GLN A 49 0.41 -13.52 35.22
C GLN A 49 -0.18 -12.23 35.82
N VAL A 50 0.26 -11.06 35.37
CA VAL A 50 0.03 -9.80 36.09
C VAL A 50 -0.89 -8.82 35.37
N THR A 51 -0.85 -8.73 34.03
CA THR A 51 -1.51 -7.63 33.30
C THR A 51 -2.46 -8.07 32.18
N PHE A 52 -2.51 -9.36 31.84
CA PHE A 52 -3.24 -9.85 30.67
C PHE A 52 -4.75 -9.64 30.75
N ARG A 53 -5.41 -10.01 31.86
CA ARG A 53 -6.87 -9.83 32.04
C ARG A 53 -7.29 -8.34 32.11
N PRO A 54 -6.63 -7.48 32.91
CA PRO A 54 -6.96 -6.06 33.00
C PRO A 54 -6.86 -5.30 31.66
N GLU A 55 -5.86 -5.61 30.83
CA GLU A 55 -5.58 -4.80 29.64
C GLU A 55 -6.24 -5.35 28.37
N THR A 56 -6.43 -6.67 28.26
CA THR A 56 -7.01 -7.28 27.04
C THR A 56 -8.51 -7.55 27.16
N GLY A 57 -9.09 -7.47 28.36
CA GLY A 57 -10.49 -7.81 28.59
C GLY A 57 -10.81 -9.30 28.33
N GLY A 58 -9.79 -10.17 28.31
CA GLY A 58 -9.96 -11.62 28.13
C GLY A 58 -10.08 -12.10 26.68
N GLU A 59 -10.05 -11.22 25.68
CA GLU A 59 -10.05 -11.65 24.28
C GLU A 59 -8.67 -12.15 23.80
N ARG A 60 -8.69 -13.09 22.85
CA ARG A 60 -7.46 -13.58 22.18
C ARG A 60 -6.76 -12.41 21.51
N PHE A 61 -5.62 -12.00 22.07
CA PHE A 61 -4.75 -10.97 21.50
C PHE A 61 -4.48 -11.26 20.01
N ALA A 62 -4.52 -10.22 19.17
CA ALA A 62 -4.40 -10.42 17.74
C ALA A 62 -2.97 -10.91 17.39
N ARG A 63 -2.84 -12.22 17.15
CA ARG A 63 -1.60 -12.97 16.86
C ARG A 63 -0.66 -12.27 15.86
N ARG A 64 -1.19 -11.43 14.99
CA ARG A 64 -0.45 -10.61 14.01
C ARG A 64 0.46 -9.54 14.63
N TRP A 65 0.07 -8.89 15.73
CA TRP A 65 0.92 -7.88 16.37
C TRP A 65 2.14 -8.55 17.02
N LEU A 66 1.95 -9.77 17.52
CA LEU A 66 3.02 -10.61 18.03
C LEU A 66 3.99 -11.03 16.91
N LEU A 67 3.48 -11.48 15.75
CA LEU A 67 4.32 -11.81 14.60
C LEU A 67 5.11 -10.60 14.07
N LEU A 68 4.45 -9.44 13.95
CA LEU A 68 5.11 -8.20 13.54
C LEU A 68 6.18 -7.77 14.56
N GLN A 69 5.87 -7.86 15.85
CA GLN A 69 6.80 -7.60 16.94
C GLN A 69 8.05 -8.48 16.85
N TYR A 70 7.87 -9.80 16.71
CA TYR A 70 9.00 -10.71 16.59
C TYR A 70 9.80 -10.46 15.32
N GLY A 71 9.15 -10.28 14.17
CA GLY A 71 9.84 -10.01 12.91
C GLY A 71 10.68 -8.73 12.94
N VAL A 72 10.11 -7.62 13.43
CA VAL A 72 10.80 -6.33 13.53
C VAL A 72 11.95 -6.42 14.53
N ASN A 73 11.72 -6.92 15.74
CA ASN A 73 12.75 -6.94 16.77
C ASN A 73 13.85 -7.95 16.50
N LEU A 74 13.56 -9.13 15.93
CA LEU A 74 14.62 -10.06 15.54
C LEU A 74 15.50 -9.44 14.45
N SER A 75 14.91 -8.73 13.49
CA SER A 75 15.66 -8.03 12.45
C SER A 75 16.53 -6.92 13.04
N VAL A 76 15.94 -6.07 13.89
CA VAL A 76 16.66 -4.97 14.54
C VAL A 76 17.76 -5.51 15.47
N CYS A 77 17.48 -6.50 16.31
CA CYS A 77 18.48 -7.07 17.21
C CYS A 77 19.64 -7.72 16.46
N SER A 78 19.40 -8.28 15.28
CA SER A 78 20.46 -8.86 14.44
C SER A 78 21.28 -7.79 13.72
N LEU A 79 20.64 -6.76 13.17
CA LEU A 79 21.29 -5.76 12.31
C LEU A 79 21.89 -4.58 13.09
N LEU A 80 21.26 -4.16 14.19
CA LEU A 80 21.67 -2.98 14.96
C LEU A 80 23.12 -3.07 15.47
N PRO A 81 23.61 -4.21 16.03
CA PRO A 81 25.02 -4.35 16.42
C PRO A 81 26.00 -4.13 15.26
N LEU A 82 25.62 -4.50 14.04
CA LEU A 82 26.47 -4.30 12.85
C LEU A 82 26.55 -2.83 12.42
N VAL A 83 25.53 -2.03 12.77
CA VAL A 83 25.44 -0.61 12.42
C VAL A 83 26.13 0.26 13.46
N ILE A 84 26.01 -0.09 14.75
CA ILE A 84 26.52 0.75 15.86
C ILE A 84 27.81 0.23 16.49
N GLY A 85 28.25 -0.98 16.14
CA GLY A 85 29.43 -1.61 16.71
C GLY A 85 30.66 -0.74 16.53
N GLY A 86 31.30 -0.36 17.65
CA GLY A 86 32.47 0.52 17.66
C GLY A 86 32.19 2.02 17.50
N LEU A 87 30.93 2.44 17.31
CA LEU A 87 30.55 3.86 17.27
C LEU A 87 30.22 4.43 18.66
N LEU A 88 29.93 3.58 19.64
CA LEU A 88 29.52 3.95 20.99
C LEU A 88 30.45 3.33 22.03
N ALA A 89 30.52 3.96 23.22
CA ALA A 89 31.19 3.35 24.36
C ALA A 89 30.43 2.08 24.82
N PRO A 90 31.11 1.02 25.29
CA PRO A 90 30.48 -0.26 25.65
C PRO A 90 29.23 -0.18 26.56
N PRO A 91 29.20 0.63 27.64
CA PRO A 91 27.99 0.74 28.46
C PRO A 91 26.82 1.39 27.72
N LEU A 92 27.10 2.35 26.83
CA LEU A 92 26.09 3.03 26.04
C LEU A 92 25.57 2.12 24.91
N GLU A 93 26.45 1.34 24.29
CA GLU A 93 26.09 0.33 23.30
C GLU A 93 25.13 -0.71 23.90
N LEU A 94 25.45 -1.23 25.09
CA LEU A 94 24.57 -2.17 25.81
C LEU A 94 23.18 -1.57 26.07
N VAL A 95 23.12 -0.31 26.51
CA VAL A 95 21.85 0.41 26.72
C VAL A 95 21.06 0.51 25.41
N VAL A 96 21.70 0.89 24.31
CA VAL A 96 21.03 0.99 23.00
C VAL A 96 20.52 -0.38 22.53
N LEU A 97 21.31 -1.44 22.65
CA LEU A 97 20.92 -2.79 22.22
C LEU A 97 19.75 -3.36 23.03
N VAL A 98 19.71 -3.09 24.33
CA VAL A 98 18.65 -3.58 25.24
C VAL A 98 17.38 -2.75 25.11
N PHE A 99 17.48 -1.42 25.07
CA PHE A 99 16.29 -0.56 25.12
C PHE A 99 15.64 -0.32 23.75
N THR A 100 16.38 -0.43 22.63
CA THR A 100 15.79 -0.28 21.29
C THR A 100 14.61 -1.24 21.04
N PRO A 101 14.73 -2.57 21.23
CA PRO A 101 13.60 -3.48 21.06
C PRO A 101 12.48 -3.25 22.09
N THR A 102 12.79 -2.78 23.30
CA THR A 102 11.79 -2.40 24.31
C THR A 102 10.98 -1.17 23.88
N VAL A 103 11.63 -0.15 23.31
CA VAL A 103 10.95 1.03 22.75
C VAL A 103 10.11 0.64 21.52
N LEU A 104 10.66 -0.18 20.63
CA LEU A 104 9.91 -0.71 19.48
C LEU A 104 8.68 -1.51 19.92
N ASN A 105 8.83 -2.37 20.94
CA ASN A 105 7.71 -3.04 21.59
C ASN A 105 6.68 -2.01 22.06
N ALA A 106 7.06 -1.04 22.90
CA ALA A 106 6.12 -0.04 23.42
C ALA A 106 5.37 0.72 22.30
N LEU A 107 6.04 1.06 21.20
CA LEU A 107 5.41 1.70 20.03
C LEU A 107 4.43 0.77 19.32
N ILE A 108 4.81 -0.49 19.07
CA ILE A 108 3.96 -1.52 18.46
C ILE A 108 2.74 -1.78 19.36
N TRP A 109 2.94 -1.95 20.66
CA TRP A 109 1.89 -2.18 21.66
C TRP A 109 0.96 -0.97 21.81
N SER A 110 1.49 0.26 21.86
CA SER A 110 0.68 1.48 21.88
C SER A 110 -0.17 1.63 20.61
N ARG A 111 0.35 1.23 19.45
CA ARG A 111 -0.40 1.22 18.20
C ARG A 111 -1.44 0.10 18.18
N ALA A 112 -1.10 -1.08 18.68
CA ALA A 112 -2.02 -2.20 18.82
C ALA A 112 -3.18 -1.89 19.79
N ALA A 113 -2.89 -1.25 20.92
CA ALA A 113 -3.89 -0.81 21.89
C ALA A 113 -4.83 0.25 21.30
N ARG A 114 -4.30 1.29 20.65
CA ARG A 114 -5.11 2.30 19.94
C ARG A 114 -5.99 1.67 18.85
N PHE A 115 -5.43 0.72 18.09
CA PHE A 115 -6.18 -0.04 17.10
C PHE A 115 -7.33 -0.83 17.74
N SER A 116 -7.07 -1.54 18.85
CA SER A 116 -8.09 -2.32 19.57
C SER A 116 -9.15 -1.43 20.22
N LEU A 117 -8.78 -0.26 20.75
CA LEU A 117 -9.72 0.72 21.32
C LEU A 117 -10.65 1.32 20.27
N GLN A 118 -10.11 1.76 19.13
CA GLN A 118 -10.91 2.23 17.99
C GLN A 118 -11.90 1.16 17.49
N ARG A 119 -11.55 -0.12 17.66
CA ARG A 119 -12.38 -1.26 17.28
C ARG A 119 -13.51 -1.52 18.28
N ARG A 120 -13.27 -1.35 19.58
CA ARG A 120 -14.31 -1.47 20.62
C ARG A 120 -15.38 -0.39 20.50
N SER A 121 -15.00 0.80 20.04
CA SER A 121 -15.95 1.89 19.74
C SER A 121 -16.64 1.77 18.38
N GLY A 122 -16.10 0.96 17.46
CA GLY A 122 -16.61 0.80 16.10
C GLY A 122 -17.42 -0.48 15.92
N GLN A 123 -18.66 -0.50 16.44
CA GLN A 123 -19.63 -1.51 16.00
C GLN A 123 -19.87 -1.35 14.49
N LEU A 124 -20.05 -2.47 13.78
CA LEU A 124 -20.55 -2.44 12.41
C LEU A 124 -21.91 -1.73 12.45
N ASN A 125 -21.94 -0.49 12.00
CA ASN A 125 -23.20 0.22 11.82
C ASN A 125 -23.87 -0.40 10.58
N PRO A 126 -25.00 -1.10 10.72
CA PRO A 126 -25.69 -1.72 9.59
C PRO A 126 -26.16 -0.69 8.55
N ASN A 127 -26.26 0.58 8.94
CA ASN A 127 -26.63 1.71 8.07
C ASN A 127 -25.41 2.49 7.54
N ALA A 128 -24.17 2.05 7.82
CA ALA A 128 -22.99 2.69 7.24
C ALA A 128 -22.98 2.49 5.71
N PRO A 129 -22.56 3.50 4.94
CA PRO A 129 -22.40 3.35 3.49
C PRO A 129 -21.43 2.21 3.18
N ARG A 130 -21.63 1.52 2.06
CA ARG A 130 -20.71 0.47 1.62
C ARG A 130 -19.38 1.08 1.15
N PRO A 131 -18.23 0.40 1.33
CA PRO A 131 -17.00 0.75 0.63
C PRO A 131 -17.21 0.76 -0.89
N ARG A 132 -16.49 1.62 -1.61
CA ARG A 132 -16.49 1.62 -3.08
C ARG A 132 -15.62 0.48 -3.62
N LEU A 133 -16.14 -0.25 -4.59
CA LEU A 133 -15.43 -1.28 -5.34
C LEU A 133 -14.84 -0.69 -6.63
N HIS A 134 -13.54 -0.89 -6.83
CA HIS A 134 -12.78 -0.28 -7.91
C HIS A 134 -11.91 -1.29 -8.64
N ALA A 135 -11.85 -1.18 -9.97
CA ALA A 135 -10.98 -2.01 -10.80
C ALA A 135 -9.90 -1.19 -11.52
N ASP A 136 -8.65 -1.60 -11.43
CA ASP A 136 -7.56 -0.98 -12.19
C ASP A 136 -7.40 -1.65 -13.58
N ASP A 137 -6.58 -1.04 -14.43
CA ASP A 137 -6.15 -1.55 -15.75
C ASP A 137 -7.22 -1.57 -16.87
N LEU A 138 -8.29 -0.77 -16.77
CA LEU A 138 -9.17 -0.54 -17.92
C LEU A 138 -8.33 0.03 -19.07
N GLY A 139 -8.52 -0.51 -20.28
CA GLY A 139 -7.76 -0.16 -21.47
C GLY A 139 -6.51 -1.01 -21.73
N LEU A 140 -6.10 -1.87 -20.79
CA LEU A 140 -4.91 -2.72 -20.96
C LEU A 140 -5.09 -3.79 -22.05
N SER A 141 -6.28 -4.41 -22.12
CA SER A 141 -6.64 -5.42 -23.12
C SER A 141 -8.15 -5.55 -23.23
N ASP A 142 -8.65 -6.15 -24.32
CA ASP A 142 -10.08 -6.46 -24.46
C ASP A 142 -10.55 -7.47 -23.40
N ALA A 143 -9.68 -8.40 -23.00
CA ALA A 143 -9.95 -9.33 -21.90
C ALA A 143 -10.15 -8.63 -20.55
N THR A 144 -9.33 -7.62 -20.23
CA THR A 144 -9.48 -6.80 -19.02
C THR A 144 -10.75 -5.93 -19.11
N ASN A 145 -10.93 -5.24 -20.24
CA ASN A 145 -12.12 -4.40 -20.48
C ASN A 145 -13.42 -5.17 -20.29
N ARG A 146 -13.52 -6.35 -20.91
CA ARG A 146 -14.70 -7.22 -20.81
C ARG A 146 -15.06 -7.55 -19.36
N ALA A 147 -14.09 -7.92 -18.53
CA ALA A 147 -14.36 -8.25 -17.13
C ALA A 147 -14.80 -7.03 -16.32
N ILE A 148 -14.12 -5.89 -16.49
CA ILE A 148 -14.44 -4.64 -15.78
C ILE A 148 -15.83 -4.14 -16.19
N LEU A 149 -16.11 -4.06 -17.49
CA LEU A 149 -17.38 -3.57 -18.02
C LEU A 149 -18.54 -4.47 -17.60
N GLN A 150 -18.38 -5.79 -17.61
CA GLN A 150 -19.43 -6.70 -17.14
C GLN A 150 -19.71 -6.56 -15.64
N LEU A 151 -18.68 -6.38 -14.82
CA LEU A 151 -18.87 -6.12 -13.39
C LEU A 151 -19.53 -4.78 -13.12
N ALA A 152 -19.14 -3.74 -13.88
CA ALA A 152 -19.79 -2.44 -13.82
C ALA A 152 -21.27 -2.56 -14.23
N GLN A 153 -21.57 -3.14 -15.40
CA GLN A 153 -22.95 -3.36 -15.86
C GLN A 153 -23.81 -4.12 -14.82
N ALA A 154 -23.23 -5.09 -14.12
CA ALA A 154 -23.91 -5.85 -13.07
C ALA A 154 -24.02 -5.13 -11.71
N GLY A 155 -23.64 -3.85 -11.60
CA GLY A 155 -23.72 -3.10 -10.35
C GLY A 155 -22.64 -3.44 -9.31
N ARG A 156 -21.61 -4.21 -9.71
CA ARG A 156 -20.56 -4.73 -8.81
C ARG A 156 -19.35 -3.83 -8.69
N LEU A 157 -19.19 -2.84 -9.59
CA LEU A 157 -18.16 -1.82 -9.50
C LEU A 157 -18.78 -0.43 -9.42
N ASP A 158 -18.12 0.41 -8.62
CA ASP A 158 -18.40 1.83 -8.46
C ASP A 158 -17.40 2.71 -9.24
N GLY A 159 -16.28 2.14 -9.69
CA GLY A 159 -15.27 2.87 -10.45
C GLY A 159 -14.23 1.98 -11.13
N ALA A 160 -13.51 2.59 -12.07
CA ALA A 160 -12.37 1.97 -12.74
C ALA A 160 -11.26 2.98 -13.02
N SER A 161 -10.04 2.50 -13.26
CA SER A 161 -8.89 3.34 -13.67
C SER A 161 -8.43 2.99 -15.07
N LEU A 162 -8.35 4.01 -15.92
CA LEU A 162 -8.02 3.89 -17.33
C LEU A 162 -6.53 4.12 -17.61
N LEU A 163 -5.88 3.14 -18.24
CA LEU A 163 -4.60 3.29 -18.90
C LEU A 163 -4.81 3.92 -20.29
N VAL A 164 -4.61 5.24 -20.40
CA VAL A 164 -4.91 6.01 -21.62
C VAL A 164 -4.10 5.63 -22.86
N ASN A 165 -2.91 5.08 -22.64
CA ASN A 165 -2.01 4.57 -23.70
C ASN A 165 -2.09 3.03 -23.83
N GLY A 166 -3.03 2.40 -23.14
CA GLY A 166 -3.31 0.97 -23.30
C GLY A 166 -3.89 0.68 -24.69
N PRO A 167 -3.60 -0.50 -25.27
CA PRO A 167 -4.02 -0.83 -26.63
C PRO A 167 -5.55 -0.88 -26.79
N ALA A 168 -6.28 -1.17 -25.72
CA ALA A 168 -7.74 -1.24 -25.71
C ALA A 168 -8.39 -0.03 -25.03
N ALA A 169 -7.66 1.09 -24.84
CA ALA A 169 -8.14 2.25 -24.11
C ALA A 169 -9.40 2.87 -24.73
N ALA A 170 -9.43 3.04 -26.06
CA ALA A 170 -10.57 3.62 -26.75
C ALA A 170 -11.84 2.77 -26.59
N ALA A 171 -11.74 1.45 -26.75
CA ALA A 171 -12.84 0.52 -26.54
C ALA A 171 -13.31 0.51 -25.07
N GLY A 172 -12.35 0.55 -24.12
CA GLY A 172 -12.65 0.60 -22.69
C GLY A 172 -13.44 1.84 -22.30
N VAL A 173 -13.04 3.03 -22.79
CA VAL A 173 -13.76 4.28 -22.51
C VAL A 173 -15.11 4.33 -23.18
N ALA A 174 -15.23 3.85 -24.42
CA ALA A 174 -16.53 3.80 -25.11
C ALA A 174 -17.54 2.93 -24.32
N GLY A 175 -17.11 1.74 -23.89
CA GLY A 175 -17.94 0.86 -23.06
C GLY A 175 -18.27 1.47 -21.70
N TRP A 176 -17.30 2.11 -21.05
CA TRP A 176 -17.51 2.76 -19.75
C TRP A 176 -18.50 3.93 -19.84
N SER A 177 -18.35 4.77 -20.87
CA SER A 177 -19.21 5.95 -21.08
C SER A 177 -20.67 5.54 -21.33
N ALA A 178 -20.90 4.42 -22.03
CA ALA A 178 -22.25 3.87 -22.20
C ALA A 178 -22.89 3.48 -20.85
N LEU A 179 -22.10 2.93 -19.92
CA LEU A 179 -22.57 2.57 -18.59
C LEU A 179 -22.79 3.80 -17.69
N GLU A 180 -21.95 4.83 -17.80
CA GLU A 180 -22.11 6.09 -17.05
C GLU A 180 -23.41 6.82 -17.39
N ALA A 181 -23.90 6.69 -18.64
CA ALA A 181 -25.19 7.26 -19.05
C ALA A 181 -26.39 6.66 -18.27
N GLU A 182 -26.29 5.39 -17.87
CA GLU A 182 -27.30 4.69 -17.08
C GLU A 182 -27.02 4.77 -15.57
N ARG A 183 -25.74 4.91 -15.18
CA ARG A 183 -25.26 4.95 -13.79
C ARG A 183 -24.30 6.12 -13.57
N PRO A 184 -24.83 7.34 -13.34
CA PRO A 184 -24.01 8.56 -13.22
C PRO A 184 -23.08 8.59 -12.00
N ASP A 185 -23.21 7.66 -11.06
CA ASP A 185 -22.37 7.51 -9.87
C ASP A 185 -21.05 6.77 -10.14
N LEU A 186 -20.94 6.12 -11.30
CA LEU A 186 -19.71 5.51 -11.77
C LEU A 186 -18.58 6.55 -11.88
N GLN A 187 -17.38 6.12 -11.49
CA GLN A 187 -16.20 6.97 -11.52
C GLN A 187 -15.10 6.37 -12.38
N LEU A 188 -14.70 7.10 -13.43
CA LEU A 188 -13.48 6.80 -14.17
C LEU A 188 -12.31 7.67 -13.70
N CYS A 189 -11.22 7.03 -13.28
CA CYS A 189 -9.96 7.67 -12.92
C CYS A 189 -8.95 7.57 -14.07
N LEU A 190 -8.06 8.55 -14.20
CA LEU A 190 -6.83 8.41 -14.96
C LEU A 190 -5.88 7.49 -14.19
N HIS A 191 -5.51 6.35 -14.80
CA HIS A 191 -4.48 5.45 -14.28
C HIS A 191 -3.11 5.89 -14.81
N LEU A 192 -2.45 6.81 -14.11
CA LEU A 192 -1.16 7.35 -14.54
C LEU A 192 -0.12 6.23 -14.65
N CYS A 193 0.36 5.96 -15.86
CA CYS A 193 1.41 4.95 -16.10
C CYS A 193 2.74 5.65 -16.41
N LEU A 194 3.79 5.31 -15.67
CA LEU A 194 5.15 5.87 -15.90
C LEU A 194 6.22 4.78 -15.96
N THR A 195 5.80 3.52 -16.07
CA THR A 195 6.66 2.35 -15.85
C THR A 195 6.78 1.40 -17.02
N GLU A 196 5.82 1.44 -17.95
CA GLU A 196 5.76 0.60 -19.14
C GLU A 196 4.78 1.19 -20.17
N GLY A 197 4.76 0.59 -21.35
CA GLY A 197 3.88 0.97 -22.46
C GLY A 197 4.34 2.23 -23.19
N PRO A 198 3.63 2.62 -24.28
CA PRO A 198 3.92 3.83 -25.02
C PRO A 198 3.76 5.09 -24.16
N ALA A 199 4.65 6.07 -24.34
CA ALA A 199 4.48 7.40 -23.78
C ALA A 199 3.39 8.20 -24.52
N ALA A 200 2.72 9.11 -23.83
CA ALA A 200 1.77 10.04 -24.45
C ALA A 200 2.49 11.26 -25.05
N ALA A 201 3.56 11.74 -24.42
CA ALA A 201 4.36 12.84 -24.93
C ALA A 201 5.30 12.37 -26.06
N PRO A 202 5.67 13.26 -27.00
CA PRO A 202 6.67 12.94 -28.02
C PRO A 202 7.99 12.50 -27.38
N ALA A 203 8.56 11.39 -27.84
CA ALA A 203 9.80 10.80 -27.29
C ALA A 203 10.98 11.80 -27.21
N ALA A 204 11.09 12.69 -28.21
CA ALA A 204 12.13 13.73 -28.24
C ALA A 204 12.02 14.76 -27.10
N ALA A 205 10.82 14.92 -26.53
CA ALA A 205 10.55 15.86 -25.46
C ALA A 205 10.83 15.26 -24.06
N ILE A 206 10.84 13.92 -23.97
CA ILE A 206 11.03 13.15 -22.73
C ILE A 206 12.11 12.04 -22.83
N PRO A 207 13.30 12.32 -23.38
CA PRO A 207 14.28 11.30 -23.74
C PRO A 207 14.81 10.47 -22.56
N ASP A 208 14.71 10.95 -21.31
CA ASP A 208 15.11 10.15 -20.15
C ASP A 208 14.04 9.16 -19.70
N LEU A 209 12.78 9.38 -20.08
CA LEU A 209 11.65 8.57 -19.62
C LEU A 209 11.35 7.39 -20.54
N VAL A 210 11.76 7.48 -21.81
CA VAL A 210 11.47 6.49 -22.85
C VAL A 210 12.71 5.71 -23.31
N ASP A 211 12.49 4.55 -23.90
CA ASP A 211 13.48 3.78 -24.65
C ASP A 211 13.50 4.15 -26.15
N ALA A 212 14.29 3.42 -26.94
CA ALA A 212 14.42 3.65 -28.38
C ALA A 212 13.12 3.40 -29.18
N ARG A 213 12.13 2.73 -28.59
CA ARG A 213 10.81 2.48 -29.19
C ARG A 213 9.77 3.52 -28.74
N GLY A 214 10.15 4.48 -27.89
CA GLY A 214 9.23 5.44 -27.31
C GLY A 214 8.41 4.87 -26.15
N HIS A 215 8.81 3.73 -25.58
CA HIS A 215 8.12 3.13 -24.44
C HIS A 215 8.73 3.59 -23.13
N LEU A 216 7.91 3.78 -22.11
CA LEU A 216 8.33 4.15 -20.76
C LEU A 216 9.22 3.04 -20.16
N ARG A 217 10.39 3.43 -19.64
CA ARG A 217 11.45 2.47 -19.26
C ARG A 217 11.81 2.43 -17.76
N LEU A 218 11.22 3.31 -16.96
CA LEU A 218 11.62 3.49 -15.57
C LEU A 218 10.72 2.67 -14.64
N SER A 219 11.29 1.67 -13.95
CA SER A 219 10.54 0.92 -12.93
C SER A 219 10.18 1.78 -11.71
N PHE A 220 9.20 1.34 -10.92
CA PHE A 220 8.85 1.97 -9.64
C PHE A 220 10.08 2.24 -8.76
N GLY A 221 10.99 1.27 -8.65
CA GLY A 221 12.22 1.41 -7.87
C GLY A 221 13.16 2.49 -8.42
N ARG A 222 13.27 2.63 -9.74
CA ARG A 222 14.07 3.69 -10.37
C ARG A 222 13.46 5.07 -10.10
N TRP A 223 12.14 5.21 -10.17
CA TRP A 223 11.46 6.45 -9.80
C TRP A 223 11.65 6.82 -8.32
N LEU A 224 11.63 5.82 -7.44
CA LEU A 224 11.90 6.03 -6.02
C LEU A 224 13.34 6.49 -5.78
N LEU A 225 14.33 5.85 -6.42
CA LEU A 225 15.74 6.25 -6.34
C LEU A 225 15.97 7.64 -6.94
N ALA A 226 15.33 7.95 -8.07
CA ALA A 226 15.40 9.28 -8.69
C ALA A 226 14.90 10.39 -7.74
N SER A 227 13.93 10.08 -6.87
CA SER A 227 13.45 11.04 -5.85
C SER A 227 14.51 11.41 -4.81
N LEU A 228 15.54 10.58 -4.64
CA LEU A 228 16.68 10.78 -3.73
C LEU A 228 17.94 11.30 -4.45
N GLY A 229 17.87 11.46 -5.77
CA GLY A 229 19.00 11.89 -6.58
C GLY A 229 19.36 13.38 -6.44
N PRO A 230 20.47 13.81 -7.05
CA PRO A 230 20.90 15.20 -7.04
C PRO A 230 19.82 16.18 -7.54
N PRO A 231 19.77 17.43 -7.04
CA PRO A 231 18.75 18.41 -7.44
C PRO A 231 18.65 18.65 -8.96
N HIS A 232 19.78 18.70 -9.68
CA HIS A 232 19.79 18.89 -11.13
C HIS A 232 19.12 17.74 -11.88
N GLN A 233 19.36 16.49 -11.47
CA GLN A 233 18.74 15.31 -12.07
C GLN A 233 17.24 15.28 -11.79
N ARG A 234 16.83 15.60 -10.56
CA ARG A 234 15.43 15.68 -10.17
C ARG A 234 14.68 16.75 -10.97
N ARG A 235 15.29 17.92 -11.18
CA ARG A 235 14.71 18.99 -12.00
C ARG A 235 14.52 18.54 -13.45
N ARG A 236 15.58 18.01 -14.08
CA ARG A 236 15.53 17.49 -15.47
C ARG A 236 14.44 16.43 -15.66
N LEU A 237 14.32 15.50 -14.70
CA LEU A 237 13.28 14.46 -14.74
C LEU A 237 11.89 15.03 -14.46
N SER A 238 11.75 16.00 -13.55
CA SER A 238 10.46 16.64 -13.23
C SER A 238 9.91 17.42 -14.42
N GLU A 239 10.76 18.10 -15.19
CA GLU A 239 10.37 18.82 -16.42
C GLU A 239 9.81 17.86 -17.49
N GLN A 240 10.48 16.73 -17.74
CA GLN A 240 9.99 15.70 -18.66
C GLN A 240 8.75 14.99 -18.13
N LEU A 241 8.70 14.73 -16.83
CA LEU A 241 7.56 14.11 -16.17
C LEU A 241 6.31 14.99 -16.26
N GLY A 242 6.46 16.31 -16.13
CA GLY A 242 5.36 17.26 -16.31
C GLY A 242 4.79 17.20 -17.73
N GLN A 243 5.63 17.03 -18.75
CA GLN A 243 5.19 16.87 -20.13
C GLN A 243 4.42 15.57 -20.35
N GLU A 244 4.90 14.45 -19.81
CA GLU A 244 4.21 13.16 -19.92
C GLU A 244 2.88 13.16 -19.16
N ILE A 245 2.84 13.72 -17.95
CA ILE A 245 1.59 13.85 -17.17
C ILE A 245 0.58 14.70 -17.94
N ALA A 246 0.99 15.86 -18.46
CA ALA A 246 0.11 16.72 -19.24
C ALA A 246 -0.41 16.02 -20.51
N ALA A 247 0.44 15.26 -21.19
CA ALA A 247 0.05 14.50 -22.38
C ALA A 247 -0.94 13.37 -22.04
N GLN A 248 -0.74 12.63 -20.94
CA GLN A 248 -1.70 11.61 -20.50
C GLN A 248 -3.04 12.22 -20.05
N ILE A 249 -3.03 13.36 -19.36
CA ILE A 249 -4.26 14.09 -19.00
C ILE A 249 -4.99 14.59 -20.25
N ALA A 250 -4.25 15.15 -21.22
CA ALA A 250 -4.83 15.56 -22.49
C ALA A 250 -5.45 14.38 -23.24
N ARG A 251 -4.76 13.24 -23.29
CA ARG A 251 -5.28 12.00 -23.89
C ARG A 251 -6.51 11.48 -23.15
N PHE A 252 -6.52 11.53 -21.82
CA PHE A 252 -7.69 11.18 -21.01
C PHE A 252 -8.90 12.04 -21.40
N ARG A 253 -8.73 13.36 -21.47
CA ARG A 253 -9.79 14.31 -21.88
C ARG A 253 -10.26 14.09 -23.32
N GLN A 254 -9.36 13.72 -24.23
CA GLN A 254 -9.75 13.37 -25.61
C GLN A 254 -10.66 12.14 -25.66
N LEU A 255 -10.39 11.13 -24.82
CA LEU A 255 -11.17 9.90 -24.79
C LEU A 255 -12.49 10.06 -24.02
N ARG A 256 -12.45 10.71 -22.86
CA ARG A 256 -13.53 10.78 -21.87
C ARG A 256 -14.33 12.08 -21.91
N GLY A 257 -13.82 13.10 -22.58
CA GLY A 257 -14.34 14.47 -22.55
C GLY A 257 -13.74 15.33 -21.42
N PRO A 258 -14.01 16.65 -21.45
CA PRO A 258 -13.49 17.59 -20.46
C PRO A 258 -14.12 17.36 -19.08
N GLY A 259 -13.40 17.74 -18.02
CA GLY A 259 -13.90 17.69 -16.66
C GLY A 259 -12.79 17.58 -15.60
N PRO A 260 -13.17 17.57 -14.30
CA PRO A 260 -12.25 17.34 -13.20
C PRO A 260 -11.56 15.98 -13.30
N ILE A 261 -10.28 15.94 -12.93
CA ILE A 261 -9.45 14.73 -13.01
C ILE A 261 -9.40 14.05 -11.64
N HIS A 262 -9.87 12.81 -11.62
CA HIS A 262 -9.58 11.84 -10.57
C HIS A 262 -8.40 10.99 -11.02
N LEU A 263 -7.38 10.86 -10.18
CA LEU A 263 -6.13 10.21 -10.57
C LEU A 263 -5.66 9.19 -9.53
N ASP A 264 -5.16 8.09 -10.05
CA ASP A 264 -4.27 7.17 -9.37
C ASP A 264 -3.15 6.79 -10.32
N GLY A 265 -2.33 5.82 -9.93
CA GLY A 265 -1.16 5.45 -10.71
C GLY A 265 -1.07 3.95 -10.85
N HIS A 266 -0.66 3.53 -12.05
CA HIS A 266 -0.19 2.17 -12.29
C HIS A 266 0.91 1.84 -11.31
N GLN A 267 0.81 0.69 -10.65
CA GLN A 267 1.72 0.29 -9.56
C GLN A 267 1.80 1.32 -8.40
N HIS A 268 0.80 2.20 -8.28
CA HIS A 268 0.73 3.32 -7.33
C HIS A 268 1.86 4.34 -7.48
N ILE A 269 2.36 4.52 -8.72
CA ILE A 269 3.50 5.39 -9.01
C ILE A 269 3.28 6.86 -8.64
N HIS A 270 2.02 7.31 -8.61
CA HIS A 270 1.61 8.66 -8.24
C HIS A 270 1.99 9.07 -6.80
N LEU A 271 2.29 8.09 -5.94
CA LEU A 271 2.75 8.33 -4.56
C LEU A 271 4.27 8.45 -4.44
N VAL A 272 5.04 8.16 -5.50
CA VAL A 272 6.49 8.37 -5.48
C VAL A 272 6.76 9.87 -5.32
N PRO A 273 7.68 10.31 -4.43
CA PRO A 273 7.82 11.72 -4.10
C PRO A 273 8.03 12.63 -5.31
N LEU A 274 8.95 12.30 -6.22
CA LEU A 274 9.17 13.13 -7.43
C LEU A 274 7.91 13.27 -8.29
N VAL A 275 7.13 12.18 -8.42
CA VAL A 275 5.88 12.15 -9.19
C VAL A 275 4.79 12.96 -8.49
N LEU A 276 4.60 12.73 -7.19
CA LEU A 276 3.64 13.47 -6.39
C LEU A 276 3.89 14.98 -6.44
N HIS A 277 5.15 15.42 -6.29
CA HIS A 277 5.47 16.86 -6.35
C HIS A 277 5.14 17.45 -7.72
N THR A 278 5.40 16.71 -8.80
CA THR A 278 5.09 17.15 -10.16
C THR A 278 3.57 17.21 -10.39
N LEU A 279 2.81 16.22 -9.90
CA LEU A 279 1.35 16.22 -9.95
C LEU A 279 0.75 17.40 -9.18
N LEU A 280 1.25 17.69 -7.97
CA LEU A 280 0.78 18.81 -7.17
C LEU A 280 1.08 20.16 -7.85
N ALA A 281 2.22 20.29 -8.51
CA ALA A 281 2.60 21.51 -9.23
C ALA A 281 1.68 21.83 -10.42
N VAL A 282 1.02 20.82 -11.00
CA VAL A 282 0.08 20.99 -12.11
C VAL A 282 -1.38 20.84 -11.71
N ALA A 283 -1.68 20.52 -10.45
CA ALA A 283 -3.00 20.10 -9.99
C ALA A 283 -4.10 21.12 -10.32
N ASP A 284 -3.89 22.40 -9.99
CA ASP A 284 -4.87 23.45 -10.22
C ASP A 284 -5.10 23.68 -11.72
N ARG A 285 -4.01 23.80 -12.49
CA ARG A 285 -4.04 24.00 -13.95
C ARG A 285 -4.75 22.85 -14.65
N GLU A 286 -4.45 21.62 -14.24
CA GLU A 286 -4.99 20.40 -14.83
C GLU A 286 -6.29 19.94 -14.16
N GLN A 287 -6.88 20.74 -13.26
CA GLN A 287 -8.12 20.41 -12.56
C GLN A 287 -8.11 19.03 -11.90
N ILE A 288 -6.97 18.63 -11.34
CA ILE A 288 -6.86 17.42 -10.53
C ILE A 288 -7.56 17.73 -9.20
N VAL A 289 -8.63 17.01 -8.90
CA VAL A 289 -9.45 17.24 -7.69
C VAL A 289 -9.33 16.12 -6.68
N TRP A 290 -8.85 14.95 -7.12
CA TRP A 290 -8.77 13.77 -6.29
C TRP A 290 -7.55 12.91 -6.65
N LEU A 291 -6.83 12.47 -5.62
CA LEU A 291 -5.73 11.52 -5.74
C LEU A 291 -5.96 10.33 -4.80
N ARG A 292 -5.76 9.12 -5.31
CA ARG A 292 -5.89 7.89 -4.49
C ARG A 292 -4.82 7.83 -3.40
N SER A 293 -5.25 7.59 -2.18
CA SER A 293 -4.41 7.12 -1.07
C SER A 293 -4.40 5.60 -1.03
N THR A 294 -3.26 5.02 -0.73
CA THR A 294 -3.13 3.57 -0.48
C THR A 294 -3.06 3.25 1.01
N ALA A 295 -3.60 4.13 1.86
CA ALA A 295 -3.66 3.93 3.31
C ALA A 295 -4.49 2.71 3.70
N GLU A 296 -3.83 1.54 3.71
CA GLU A 296 -4.47 0.25 3.94
C GLU A 296 -4.31 -0.19 5.41
N PRO A 297 -5.40 -0.31 6.18
CA PRO A 297 -5.35 -0.92 7.50
C PRO A 297 -5.07 -2.42 7.35
N LEU A 298 -4.34 -3.00 8.31
CA LEU A 298 -4.11 -4.44 8.31
C LEU A 298 -5.43 -5.19 8.59
N PRO A 299 -5.92 -6.04 7.67
CA PRO A 299 -7.18 -6.74 7.82
C PRO A 299 -7.16 -7.71 9.02
N THR A 300 -8.30 -7.84 9.69
CA THR A 300 -8.50 -8.72 10.86
C THR A 300 -9.20 -10.02 10.49
N GLY A 301 -9.01 -11.06 11.30
CA GLY A 301 -9.71 -12.34 11.12
C GLY A 301 -9.23 -13.15 9.90
N LEU A 302 -8.01 -12.90 9.43
CA LEU A 302 -7.38 -13.69 8.38
C LEU A 302 -6.72 -14.96 8.94
N PRO A 303 -6.84 -16.10 8.24
CA PRO A 303 -6.06 -17.30 8.53
C PRO A 303 -4.54 -17.04 8.44
N LEU A 304 -3.75 -17.78 9.22
CA LEU A 304 -2.27 -17.65 9.22
C LEU A 304 -1.65 -17.89 7.84
N ARG A 305 -2.21 -18.81 7.03
CA ARG A 305 -1.76 -19.07 5.66
C ARG A 305 -1.75 -17.82 4.77
N CYS A 306 -2.74 -16.93 4.93
CA CYS A 306 -2.82 -15.71 4.14
C CYS A 306 -1.70 -14.73 4.55
N TRP A 307 -1.34 -14.68 5.83
CA TRP A 307 -0.19 -13.87 6.28
C TRP A 307 1.13 -14.40 5.72
N TRP A 308 1.29 -15.72 5.70
CA TRP A 308 2.44 -16.36 5.06
C TRP A 308 2.52 -16.07 3.56
N GLU A 309 1.39 -16.16 2.85
CA GLU A 309 1.30 -15.81 1.42
C GLU A 309 1.65 -14.34 1.16
N ALA A 310 1.15 -13.42 1.98
CA ALA A 310 1.47 -12.00 1.89
C ALA A 310 2.97 -11.73 2.12
N TRP A 311 3.62 -12.48 3.01
CA TRP A 311 5.07 -12.39 3.19
C TRP A 311 5.84 -12.97 2.00
N ARG A 312 5.49 -14.18 1.55
CA ARG A 312 6.15 -14.88 0.42
C ARG A 312 6.11 -14.08 -0.88
N GLN A 313 5.05 -13.30 -1.08
CA GLN A 313 4.86 -12.46 -2.28
C GLN A 313 5.36 -11.02 -2.10
N ALA A 314 6.10 -10.74 -1.02
CA ALA A 314 6.55 -9.40 -0.65
C ALA A 314 5.42 -8.36 -0.48
N GLY A 315 4.17 -8.80 -0.29
CA GLY A 315 3.00 -7.96 -0.06
C GLY A 315 3.14 -7.10 1.20
N LEU A 316 3.75 -7.64 2.27
CA LEU A 316 4.06 -6.87 3.49
C LEU A 316 5.09 -5.76 3.24
N LEU A 317 6.11 -6.01 2.43
CA LEU A 317 7.12 -5.02 2.07
C LEU A 317 6.48 -3.92 1.20
N LYS A 318 5.72 -4.30 0.17
CA LYS A 318 4.97 -3.38 -0.68
C LYS A 318 4.01 -2.52 0.15
N TRP A 319 3.26 -3.15 1.05
CA TRP A 319 2.38 -2.46 2.00
C TRP A 319 3.17 -1.45 2.82
N LEU A 320 4.27 -1.84 3.47
CA LEU A 320 5.05 -0.93 4.31
C LEU A 320 5.54 0.31 3.52
N VAL A 321 6.12 0.09 2.33
CA VAL A 321 6.61 1.19 1.48
C VAL A 321 5.46 2.13 1.12
N LEU A 322 4.33 1.60 0.65
CA LEU A 322 3.19 2.42 0.23
C LEU A 322 2.47 3.09 1.39
N GLN A 323 2.46 2.49 2.58
CA GLN A 323 1.96 3.15 3.79
C GLN A 323 2.79 4.38 4.16
N LEU A 324 4.12 4.29 4.04
CA LEU A 324 5.01 5.42 4.30
C LEU A 324 4.83 6.53 3.24
N LEU A 325 4.74 6.15 1.96
CA LEU A 325 4.50 7.11 0.87
C LEU A 325 3.14 7.80 1.01
N SER A 326 2.07 7.04 1.26
CA SER A 326 0.73 7.57 1.55
C SER A 326 0.73 8.52 2.76
N GLN A 327 1.42 8.16 3.85
CA GLN A 327 1.52 9.03 5.01
C GLN A 327 2.22 10.35 4.71
N ARG A 328 3.30 10.30 3.91
CA ARG A 328 4.02 11.51 3.47
C ARG A 328 3.20 12.35 2.49
N ALA A 329 2.38 11.73 1.65
CA ALA A 329 1.56 12.40 0.64
C ALA A 329 0.37 13.18 1.23
N ARG A 330 -0.18 12.73 2.37
CA ARG A 330 -1.38 13.34 3.02
C ARG A 330 -1.28 14.84 3.24
N ARG A 331 -0.15 15.32 3.80
CA ARG A 331 0.00 16.76 4.12
C ARG A 331 0.10 17.62 2.86
N PRO A 332 0.97 17.32 1.88
CA PRO A 332 1.01 18.01 0.60
C PRO A 332 -0.33 18.03 -0.15
N MET A 333 -1.02 16.89 -0.23
CA MET A 333 -2.32 16.78 -0.91
C MET A 333 -3.38 17.68 -0.27
N ARG A 334 -3.50 17.64 1.07
CA ARG A 334 -4.44 18.51 1.79
C ARG A 334 -4.14 20.00 1.63
N ARG A 335 -2.88 20.39 1.50
CA ARG A 335 -2.48 21.79 1.27
C ARG A 335 -2.93 22.30 -0.10
N HIS A 336 -3.00 21.41 -1.10
CA HIS A 336 -3.52 21.71 -2.44
C HIS A 336 -5.03 21.47 -2.56
N GLY A 337 -5.75 21.26 -1.44
CA GLY A 337 -7.20 21.03 -1.47
C GLY A 337 -7.64 19.72 -2.14
N LEU A 338 -6.72 18.79 -2.41
CA LEU A 338 -7.03 17.53 -3.10
C LEU A 338 -7.76 16.56 -2.18
N SER A 339 -8.85 16.00 -2.68
CA SER A 339 -9.58 14.94 -2.00
C SER A 339 -8.89 13.57 -2.19
N SER A 340 -9.21 12.62 -1.32
CA SER A 340 -8.68 11.25 -1.39
C SER A 340 -9.62 10.26 -0.71
N ASN A 341 -9.58 8.99 -1.06
CA ASN A 341 -10.24 7.94 -0.27
C ASN A 341 -9.70 7.91 1.17
N ARG A 342 -10.62 7.74 2.13
CA ARG A 342 -10.32 7.65 3.56
C ARG A 342 -9.37 6.50 3.90
N SER A 343 -9.67 5.34 3.31
CA SER A 343 -8.96 4.08 3.53
C SER A 343 -8.92 3.29 2.23
N PHE A 344 -7.99 2.36 2.15
CA PHE A 344 -7.76 1.55 0.97
C PHE A 344 -7.66 0.06 1.33
N ALA A 345 -7.94 -0.84 0.40
CA ALA A 345 -7.51 -2.22 0.49
C ALA A 345 -7.17 -2.78 -0.90
N GLY A 346 -6.16 -3.64 -0.98
CA GLY A 346 -5.68 -4.22 -2.24
C GLY A 346 -4.16 -4.13 -2.46
N VAL A 347 -3.40 -3.55 -1.52
CA VAL A 347 -1.92 -3.57 -1.59
C VAL A 347 -1.37 -4.85 -0.99
N LEU A 348 -1.79 -5.22 0.21
CA LEU A 348 -1.26 -6.37 0.95
C LEU A 348 -1.42 -7.69 0.19
N PHE A 349 -2.56 -7.84 -0.48
CA PHE A 349 -2.91 -9.00 -1.32
C PHE A 349 -3.07 -8.58 -2.79
N THR A 350 -2.18 -7.73 -3.29
CA THR A 350 -2.24 -7.26 -4.69
C THR A 350 -2.43 -8.43 -5.64
N GLY A 351 -3.50 -8.35 -6.42
CA GLY A 351 -3.82 -9.36 -7.42
C GLY A 351 -4.27 -10.71 -6.86
N GLN A 352 -4.60 -10.78 -5.57
CA GLN A 352 -5.16 -11.95 -4.89
C GLN A 352 -6.40 -11.60 -4.06
N MET A 353 -7.20 -10.66 -4.54
CA MET A 353 -8.40 -10.16 -3.86
C MET A 353 -9.61 -11.09 -4.10
N ALA A 354 -9.51 -12.34 -3.64
CA ALA A 354 -10.59 -13.32 -3.66
C ALA A 354 -10.65 -14.12 -2.34
N GLY A 355 -11.83 -14.60 -1.96
CA GLY A 355 -12.00 -15.43 -0.76
C GLY A 355 -11.69 -14.70 0.55
N ALA A 356 -10.85 -15.29 1.41
CA ALA A 356 -10.58 -14.75 2.74
C ALA A 356 -9.93 -13.35 2.73
N PRO A 357 -8.90 -13.05 1.91
CA PRO A 357 -8.38 -11.69 1.71
C PRO A 357 -9.46 -10.65 1.39
N LEU A 358 -10.29 -10.92 0.37
CA LEU A 358 -11.38 -10.02 -0.05
C LEU A 358 -12.37 -9.76 1.07
N ASN A 359 -12.88 -10.82 1.71
CA ASN A 359 -13.88 -10.71 2.78
C ASN A 359 -13.32 -10.01 4.03
N ALA A 360 -12.02 -10.17 4.32
CA ALA A 360 -11.38 -9.49 5.44
C ALA A 360 -11.14 -8.02 5.14
N ALA A 361 -10.69 -7.68 3.93
CA ALA A 361 -10.56 -6.31 3.45
C ALA A 361 -11.91 -5.58 3.46
N TRP A 362 -12.95 -6.18 2.89
CA TRP A 362 -14.30 -5.63 2.84
C TRP A 362 -14.83 -5.29 4.23
N ARG A 363 -14.78 -6.25 5.18
CA ARG A 363 -15.21 -6.03 6.57
C ARG A 363 -14.38 -4.98 7.30
N GLU A 364 -13.10 -4.81 6.95
CA GLU A 364 -12.24 -3.79 7.54
C GLU A 364 -12.62 -2.40 7.03
N LEU A 365 -12.86 -2.26 5.72
CA LEU A 365 -13.27 -1.00 5.12
C LEU A 365 -14.69 -0.60 5.52
N GLN A 366 -15.62 -1.56 5.62
CA GLN A 366 -17.00 -1.29 6.04
C GLN A 366 -17.08 -0.69 7.45
N ARG A 367 -16.15 -1.06 8.34
CA ARG A 367 -16.02 -0.44 9.68
C ARG A 367 -15.52 1.01 9.64
N LEU A 368 -14.86 1.41 8.55
CA LEU A 368 -14.31 2.75 8.37
C LEU A 368 -15.19 3.65 7.51
N ALA A 369 -16.20 3.08 6.86
CA ALA A 369 -17.15 3.81 6.02
C ALA A 369 -18.12 4.63 6.89
N GLY A 370 -18.51 5.81 6.40
CA GLY A 370 -19.40 6.73 7.12
C GLY A 370 -18.70 7.53 8.22
N GLN A 371 -17.38 7.52 8.26
CA GLN A 371 -16.56 8.25 9.22
C GLN A 371 -15.56 9.18 8.51
N GLU A 372 -15.75 9.43 7.21
CA GLU A 372 -14.93 10.28 6.36
C GLU A 372 -14.75 11.67 6.98
N ARG A 373 -13.52 12.20 6.92
CA ARG A 373 -13.22 13.57 7.34
C ARG A 373 -13.41 14.52 6.15
N ALA A 374 -13.41 15.82 6.43
CA ALA A 374 -13.42 16.82 5.37
C ALA A 374 -12.28 16.60 4.36
N GLY A 375 -12.62 16.52 3.07
CA GLY A 375 -11.70 16.18 1.98
C GLY A 375 -11.42 14.67 1.80
N GLU A 376 -12.10 13.80 2.53
CA GLU A 376 -12.03 12.35 2.33
C GLU A 376 -13.28 11.82 1.62
N THR A 377 -13.09 10.89 0.69
CA THR A 377 -14.15 10.09 0.08
C THR A 377 -14.25 8.72 0.76
N ALA A 378 -15.32 7.98 0.46
CA ALA A 378 -15.55 6.64 1.00
C ALA A 378 -14.32 5.70 0.85
N PRO A 379 -14.14 4.72 1.77
CA PRO A 379 -13.12 3.69 1.64
C PRO A 379 -13.18 2.97 0.29
N LEU A 380 -12.03 2.65 -0.27
CA LEU A 380 -11.88 2.08 -1.60
C LEU A 380 -11.27 0.68 -1.52
N LEU A 381 -11.94 -0.32 -2.09
CA LEU A 381 -11.40 -1.67 -2.27
C LEU A 381 -11.00 -1.85 -3.74
N LEU A 382 -9.72 -2.13 -3.97
CA LEU A 382 -9.16 -2.37 -5.28
C LEU A 382 -9.13 -3.87 -5.61
N ALA A 383 -9.46 -4.18 -6.85
CA ALA A 383 -9.26 -5.46 -7.51
C ALA A 383 -8.76 -5.27 -8.95
N HIS A 384 -8.35 -6.38 -9.58
CA HIS A 384 -7.88 -6.48 -10.96
C HIS A 384 -8.61 -7.66 -11.62
N PRO A 385 -9.91 -7.53 -11.91
CA PRO A 385 -10.65 -8.56 -12.63
C PRO A 385 -10.19 -8.60 -14.11
N GLY A 386 -10.17 -9.79 -14.71
CA GLY A 386 -9.83 -9.95 -16.12
C GLY A 386 -10.27 -11.30 -16.68
N ALA A 387 -10.69 -11.32 -17.94
CA ALA A 387 -10.88 -12.55 -18.70
C ALA A 387 -9.51 -13.18 -19.06
N PRO A 388 -9.45 -14.42 -19.58
CA PRO A 388 -8.19 -14.97 -20.11
C PRO A 388 -7.57 -14.02 -21.13
N LEU A 389 -6.29 -13.71 -20.95
CA LEU A 389 -5.57 -12.79 -21.82
C LEU A 389 -5.41 -13.42 -23.21
N ASP A 390 -5.78 -12.69 -24.25
CA ASP A 390 -5.81 -13.10 -25.66
C ASP A 390 -4.79 -12.33 -26.52
N THR A 391 -4.00 -11.45 -25.91
CA THR A 391 -3.07 -10.55 -26.58
C THR A 391 -1.67 -10.62 -25.96
N ASP A 392 -0.63 -10.47 -26.78
CA ASP A 392 0.75 -10.31 -26.31
C ASP A 392 1.00 -8.84 -25.89
N LEU A 393 0.85 -8.55 -24.61
CA LEU A 393 1.09 -7.23 -24.05
C LEU A 393 2.58 -6.88 -24.06
N GLN A 394 3.49 -7.86 -24.02
CA GLN A 394 4.93 -7.60 -24.08
C GLN A 394 5.32 -6.99 -25.42
N ALA A 395 4.77 -7.51 -26.52
CA ALA A 395 4.96 -6.94 -27.86
C ALA A 395 4.46 -5.48 -27.94
N LEU A 396 3.44 -5.14 -27.17
CA LEU A 396 2.83 -3.81 -27.10
C LEU A 396 3.50 -2.87 -26.08
N GLY A 397 4.63 -3.27 -25.50
CA GLY A 397 5.41 -2.46 -24.54
C GLY A 397 4.99 -2.62 -23.08
N PHE A 398 4.03 -3.49 -22.78
CA PHE A 398 3.50 -3.76 -21.44
C PHE A 398 4.07 -5.06 -20.84
N ALA A 399 5.40 -5.18 -20.86
CA ALA A 399 6.12 -6.37 -20.41
C ALA A 399 5.97 -6.65 -18.90
N VAL A 400 5.75 -5.61 -18.09
CA VAL A 400 5.59 -5.75 -16.63
C VAL A 400 4.16 -6.21 -16.31
N SER A 401 3.19 -5.72 -17.08
CA SER A 401 1.78 -6.12 -16.96
C SER A 401 1.48 -7.51 -17.53
N GLN A 402 2.20 -7.97 -18.56
CA GLN A 402 1.99 -9.27 -19.21
C GLN A 402 1.80 -10.45 -18.22
N PRO A 403 2.76 -10.77 -17.32
CA PRO A 403 2.60 -11.91 -16.42
C PRO A 403 1.46 -11.72 -15.39
N PHE A 404 1.16 -10.47 -15.03
CA PHE A 404 0.11 -10.13 -14.07
C PHE A 404 -1.28 -10.28 -14.70
N ALA A 405 -1.47 -9.78 -15.92
CA ALA A 405 -2.72 -9.89 -16.69
C ALA A 405 -3.00 -11.33 -17.16
N ALA A 406 -1.95 -12.10 -17.50
CA ALA A 406 -2.08 -13.51 -17.86
C ALA A 406 -2.38 -14.44 -16.65
N SER A 407 -2.26 -13.94 -15.42
CA SER A 407 -2.45 -14.76 -14.23
C SER A 407 -3.89 -15.26 -14.08
N SER A 408 -4.04 -16.54 -13.71
CA SER A 408 -5.35 -17.15 -13.40
C SER A 408 -6.10 -16.44 -12.26
N TRP A 409 -5.38 -15.64 -11.47
CA TRP A 409 -5.97 -14.82 -10.42
C TRP A 409 -6.89 -13.72 -10.95
N ARG A 410 -6.69 -13.20 -12.17
CA ARG A 410 -7.60 -12.22 -12.79
C ARG A 410 -9.02 -12.75 -12.92
N GLN A 411 -9.16 -14.00 -13.37
CA GLN A 411 -10.46 -14.64 -13.52
C GLN A 411 -11.04 -15.02 -12.13
N ARG A 412 -10.19 -15.33 -11.14
CA ARG A 412 -10.63 -15.58 -9.76
C ARG A 412 -11.17 -14.33 -9.08
N GLU A 413 -10.50 -13.19 -9.23
CA GLU A 413 -11.00 -11.90 -8.73
C GLU A 413 -12.29 -11.51 -9.43
N TRP A 414 -12.35 -11.67 -10.75
CA TRP A 414 -13.55 -11.41 -11.51
C TRP A 414 -14.76 -12.21 -10.99
N ARG A 415 -14.62 -13.54 -10.81
CA ARG A 415 -15.68 -14.37 -10.22
C ARG A 415 -16.00 -14.00 -8.77
N ALA A 416 -15.00 -13.64 -7.97
CA ALA A 416 -15.21 -13.27 -6.58
C ALA A 416 -16.05 -11.99 -6.44
N LEU A 417 -15.81 -10.98 -7.30
CA LEU A 417 -16.57 -9.74 -7.30
C LEU A 417 -18.01 -9.90 -7.81
N GLN A 418 -18.27 -10.88 -8.68
CA GLN A 418 -19.64 -11.20 -9.10
C GLN A 418 -20.50 -11.71 -7.92
N ALA A 419 -19.86 -12.34 -6.95
CA ALA A 419 -20.50 -12.99 -5.79
C ALA A 419 -20.46 -12.16 -4.50
N LEU A 420 -19.71 -11.05 -4.46
CA LEU A 420 -19.62 -10.13 -3.32
C LEU A 420 -20.90 -9.30 -3.20
#